data_AF-A0A640W7B2-F1
#
_entry.id   AF-A0A640W7B2-F1
#
_cell.length_a   1.000
_cell.length_b   1.000
_cell.length_c   1.000
_cell.angle_alpha   90.00
_cell.angle_beta   90.00
_cell.angle_gamma   90.00
#
_symmetry.space_group_name_H-M   'P 1'
#
loop_
_entity.id
_entity.type
_entity.pdbx_description
1 polymer ?
#
loop_
_entity_poly.entity_id
_entity_poly.type
_entity_poly.pdbx_seq_one_letter_code
_entity_poly.pdbx_strand_id
1 'polypeptide(L)' 'MGAASIEMCLVASGAASLYFMPRDVLRVTDLAASSLIVREAGGFVYDAHGNPLDMPLNLEKRSGVIAASNPKIVGELI' A
#
# COMPACT_ATOMS: atom_id res chain seq x y z
N MET A 1 2.49 3.81 13.07
CA MET A 1 2.21 5.28 13.07
C MET A 1 0.72 5.58 12.96
N GLY A 2 -0.10 4.67 12.44
CA GLY A 2 -1.56 4.82 12.49
C GLY A 2 -2.14 5.68 11.37
N ALA A 3 -1.36 5.91 10.31
CA ALA A 3 -1.74 6.67 9.14
C ALA A 3 -1.15 5.99 7.90
N ALA A 4 -1.98 5.24 7.18
CA ALA A 4 -1.53 4.42 6.06
C ALA A 4 -0.76 5.21 5.00
N SER A 5 -1.24 6.40 4.64
CA SER A 5 -0.59 7.26 3.65
C SER A 5 0.85 7.63 4.01
N ILE A 6 1.10 8.04 5.26
CA ILE A 6 2.43 8.42 5.73
C ILE A 6 3.33 7.19 5.80
N GLU A 7 2.82 6.08 6.32
CA GLU A 7 3.60 4.84 6.45
C GLU A 7 4.01 4.27 5.08
N MET A 8 3.14 4.37 4.08
CA MET A 8 3.48 4.07 2.68
C MET A 8 4.53 5.03 2.12
N CYS A 9 4.45 6.33 2.43
CA CYS A 9 5.48 7.28 2.01
C CYS A 9 6.86 7.02 2.65
N LEU A 10 6.91 6.39 3.83
CA LEU A 10 8.17 5.91 4.39
C LEU A 10 8.78 4.77 3.57
N VAL A 11 7.95 3.94 2.93
CA VAL A 11 8.43 2.95 1.97
C VAL A 11 9.00 3.64 0.73
N ALA A 12 8.28 4.63 0.19
CA ALA A 12 8.71 5.38 -0.97
C ALA A 12 10.04 6.14 -0.74
N SER A 13 10.27 6.66 0.47
CA SER A 13 11.52 7.37 0.81
C SER A 13 12.69 6.43 1.12
N GLY A 14 12.46 5.11 1.17
CA GLY A 14 13.44 4.12 1.59
C GLY A 14 13.68 4.06 3.10
N ALA A 15 12.88 4.78 3.90
CA ALA A 15 12.94 4.71 5.36
C ALA A 15 12.32 3.42 5.93
N ALA A 16 11.49 2.73 5.15
CA ALA A 16 10.92 1.42 5.46
C ALA A 16 10.96 0.50 4.23
N SER A 17 11.03 -0.82 4.44
CA SER A 17 10.99 -1.78 3.34
C SER A 17 9.57 -2.24 2.98
N LEU A 18 8.65 -2.19 3.95
CA LEU A 18 7.31 -2.74 3.86
C LEU A 18 6.34 -1.97 4.76
N TYR A 19 5.14 -1.70 4.24
CA TYR A 19 3.95 -1.39 5.02
C TYR A 19 2.87 -2.41 4.69
N PHE A 20 2.21 -2.95 5.72
CA PHE A 20 1.16 -3.96 5.54
C PHE A 20 -0.05 -3.67 6.43
N MET A 21 -1.21 -3.57 5.79
CA MET A 21 -2.52 -3.58 6.43
C MET A 21 -3.31 -4.81 5.93
N PRO A 22 -3.39 -5.91 6.70
CA PRO A 22 -4.06 -7.13 6.26
C PRO A 22 -5.59 -7.04 6.24
N ARG A 23 -6.17 -6.02 6.88
CA ARG A 23 -7.63 -5.89 7.02
C ARG A 23 -8.17 -4.92 5.98
N ASP A 24 -9.32 -5.25 5.39
CA ASP A 24 -10.06 -4.37 4.50
C ASP A 24 -10.76 -3.24 5.27
N VAL A 25 -9.96 -2.30 5.78
CA VAL A 25 -10.43 -1.17 6.58
C VAL A 25 -10.11 0.19 5.96
N LEU A 26 -9.21 0.24 4.98
CA LEU A 26 -8.78 1.50 4.37
C LEU A 26 -9.66 1.85 3.17
N ARG A 27 -9.91 3.15 2.99
CA ARG A 27 -10.65 3.72 1.86
C ARG A 27 -9.67 4.20 0.80
N VAL A 28 -10.16 4.45 -0.42
CA VAL A 28 -9.38 5.06 -1.50
C VAL A 28 -8.67 6.36 -1.06
N THR A 29 -9.29 7.16 -0.19
CA THR A 29 -8.71 8.40 0.33
C THR A 29 -7.48 8.20 1.22
N ASP A 30 -7.39 7.05 1.89
CA ASP A 30 -6.32 6.77 2.85
C ASP A 30 -5.00 6.39 2.16
N LEU A 31 -5.07 6.01 0.88
CA LEU A 31 -3.97 5.36 0.15
C LEU A 31 -3.79 5.81 -1.29
N ALA A 32 -4.73 6.49 -1.94
CA ALA A 32 -4.59 6.89 -3.35
C ALA A 32 -3.33 7.76 -3.59
N ALA A 33 -3.12 8.77 -2.75
CA ALA A 33 -1.97 9.68 -2.89
C ALA A 33 -0.64 8.96 -2.68
N SER A 34 -0.50 8.20 -1.59
CA SER A 34 0.73 7.46 -1.29
C SER A 34 0.96 6.31 -2.27
N SER A 35 -0.08 5.71 -2.83
CA SER A 35 0.06 4.67 -3.87
C SER A 35 0.75 5.19 -5.12
N LEU A 36 0.41 6.41 -5.56
CA LEU A 36 1.11 7.07 -6.66
C LEU A 36 2.57 7.33 -6.31
N ILE A 37 2.82 7.91 -5.12
CA ILE A 37 4.18 8.22 -4.66
C ILE A 37 5.06 6.97 -4.60
N VAL A 38 4.57 5.87 -4.02
CA VAL A 38 5.31 4.60 -3.92
C VAL A 38 5.63 4.06 -5.31
N ARG A 39 4.67 4.09 -6.24
CA ARG A 39 4.87 3.61 -7.63
C ARG A 39 5.90 4.44 -8.38
N GLU A 40 5.85 5.76 -8.27
CA GLU A 40 6.83 6.67 -8.90
C GLU A 40 8.24 6.54 -8.30
N ALA A 41 8.33 6.19 -7.01
CA ALA A 41 9.60 5.85 -6.36
C ALA A 41 10.17 4.48 -6.78
N GLY A 42 9.49 3.74 -7.68
CA GLY A 42 9.88 2.39 -8.11
C GLY A 42 9.44 1.28 -7.16
N GLY A 43 8.62 1.59 -6.16
CA GLY A 43 8.02 0.63 -5.25
C GLY A 43 6.75 -0.02 -5.81
N PHE A 44 6.22 -0.97 -5.05
CA PHE A 44 5.10 -1.81 -5.46
C PHE A 44 3.95 -1.69 -4.48
N VAL A 45 2.72 -1.65 -4.98
CA VAL A 45 1.52 -1.52 -4.16
C VAL A 45 0.48 -2.55 -4.58
N TYR A 46 0.11 -3.41 -3.63
CA TYR A 46 -0.82 -4.53 -3.78
C TYR A 46 -1.98 -4.40 -2.79
N ASP A 47 -3.09 -5.08 -3.06
CA ASP A 47 -4.10 -5.37 -2.05
C ASP A 47 -3.59 -6.42 -1.03
N ALA A 48 -4.37 -6.71 0.00
CA ALA A 48 -4.01 -7.72 1.01
C ALA A 48 -3.98 -9.17 0.47
N HIS A 49 -4.40 -9.40 -0.78
CA HIS A 49 -4.41 -10.69 -1.45
C HIS A 49 -3.24 -10.85 -2.45
N GLY A 50 -2.37 -9.85 -2.55
CA GLY A 50 -1.23 -9.86 -3.47
C GLY A 50 -1.54 -9.44 -4.90
N ASN A 51 -2.76 -8.98 -5.20
CA ASN A 51 -3.07 -8.43 -6.51
C ASN A 51 -2.61 -6.97 -6.59
N PRO A 52 -2.21 -6.46 -7.77
CA PRO A 52 -1.95 -5.03 -7.93
C PRO A 52 -3.13 -4.20 -7.41
N LEU A 53 -2.84 -3.22 -6.55
CA LEU A 53 -3.89 -2.43 -5.92
C LEU A 53 -4.67 -1.64 -7.00
N ASP A 54 -5.95 -1.96 -7.15
CA ASP A 54 -6.89 -1.23 -7.99
C ASP A 54 -8.20 -1.02 -7.22
N MET A 55 -8.46 0.23 -6.83
CA MET A 55 -9.65 0.60 -6.08
C MET A 55 -10.46 1.64 -6.85
N PRO A 56 -11.79 1.49 -6.94
CA PRO A 56 -12.63 2.52 -7.53
C PRO A 56 -12.66 3.77 -6.64
N LEU A 57 -12.91 4.94 -7.24
CA LEU A 57 -13.19 6.18 -6.52
C LEU A 57 -14.57 6.11 -5.85
N ASN A 58 -14.66 5.33 -4.77
CA ASN A 58 -15.87 5.05 -4.01
C ASN A 58 -15.54 5.03 -2.51
N LEU A 59 -16.31 5.79 -1.71
CA LEU A 59 -16.06 5.97 -0.27
C LEU A 59 -16.56 4.82 0.61
N GLU A 60 -17.34 3.89 0.07
CA GLU A 60 -17.82 2.69 0.78
C GLU A 60 -16.87 1.52 0.61
N LYS A 61 -16.17 1.43 -0.52
CA LYS A 61 -15.21 0.36 -0.78
C LYS A 61 -14.05 0.42 0.21
N ARG A 62 -13.60 -0.76 0.61
CA ARG A 62 -12.50 -0.96 1.54
C ARG A 62 -11.50 -1.94 0.95
N SER A 63 -10.25 -1.78 1.35
CA SER A 63 -9.18 -2.72 1.01
C SER A 63 -8.09 -2.68 2.08
N GLY A 64 -7.42 -3.81 2.28
CA GLY A 64 -6.10 -3.87 2.87
C GLY A 64 -5.06 -3.46 1.83
N VAL A 65 -3.83 -3.24 2.26
CA VAL A 65 -2.77 -2.78 1.35
C VAL A 65 -1.42 -3.33 1.77
N ILE A 66 -0.61 -3.66 0.77
CA ILE A 66 0.81 -3.95 0.91
C ILE A 66 1.56 -2.90 0.08
N ALA A 67 2.43 -2.12 0.69
CA ALA A 67 3.41 -1.29 -0.02
C ALA A 67 4.81 -1.82 0.27
N ALA A 68 5.58 -2.11 -0.78
CA ALA A 68 6.90 -2.74 -0.66
C ALA A 68 7.94 -2.06 -1.55
N SER A 69 9.18 -1.97 -1.07
CA SER A 69 10.32 -1.52 -1.88
C SER A 69 10.83 -2.60 -2.84
N ASN A 70 10.51 -3.87 -2.58
CA ASN A 70 10.91 -5.02 -3.39
C ASN A 70 9.79 -6.06 -3.42
N PRO A 71 9.36 -6.53 -4.61
CA PRO A 71 8.24 -7.47 -4.73
C PRO A 71 8.56 -8.85 -4.14
N LYS A 72 9.84 -9.22 -3.98
CA LYS A 72 10.23 -10.49 -3.35
C LYS A 72 9.79 -10.56 -1.88
N ILE A 73 9.79 -9.42 -1.17
CA ILE A 73 9.37 -9.34 0.23
C ILE A 73 7.87 -9.67 0.36
N VAL A 74 7.09 -9.35 -0.66
CA VAL A 74 5.65 -9.62 -0.67
C VAL A 74 5.37 -11.12 -0.69
N GLY A 75 6.15 -11.91 -1.42
CA GLY A 75 5.99 -13.38 -1.49
C GLY A 75 6.32 -14.13 -0.20
N GLU A 76 6.90 -13.49 0.82
CA GLU A 76 7.06 -14.08 2.16
C GLU A 76 5.83 -13.85 3.05
N LEU A 77 4.92 -12.97 2.62
CA LEU A 77 3.78 -12.50 3.39
C LEU A 77 2.45 -13.21 3.03
N ILE A 78 2.38 -13.80 1.84
CA ILE A 78 1.24 -14.48 1.21
C ILE A 78 1.65 -15.87 0.74
#